data_AF-A0A0C6F9J1-F1
#
_entry.id   AF-A0A0C6F9J1-F1
#
_cell.length_a   1.000
_cell.length_b   1.000
_cell.length_c   1.000
_cell.angle_alpha   90.00
_cell.angle_beta   90.00
_cell.angle_gamma   90.00
#
_symmetry.space_group_name_H-M   'P 1'
#
loop_
_entity.id
_entity.type
_entity.pdbx_description
1 polymer ?
#
loop_
_entity_poly.entity_id
_entity_poly.type
_entity_poly.pdbx_seq_one_letter_code
_entity_poly.pdbx_strand_id
1 'polypeptide(L)'
;MADHCHPEKRVERPPTEAMMAVLRDVVATNGGGLSPSGIPHSVIKGLVARHLVQGKAGNGSRIVHTKLGLKLVRDEAARTTPTNIDSLPEQP
;
A
#
# COMPACT_ATOMS: atom_id res chain seq x y z
N MET A 1 0.93 -34.84 -15.81
CA MET A 1 2.03 -34.07 -15.20
C MET A 1 1.73 -32.61 -15.51
N ALA A 2 1.46 -31.77 -14.52
CA ALA A 2 1.13 -30.38 -14.78
C ALA A 2 2.44 -29.64 -15.12
N ASP A 3 2.56 -29.16 -16.35
CA ASP A 3 3.59 -28.21 -16.78
C ASP A 3 3.46 -26.92 -15.95
N HIS A 4 4.13 -26.88 -14.81
CA HIS A 4 4.30 -25.66 -14.03
C HIS A 4 5.36 -24.80 -14.73
N CYS A 5 4.93 -24.13 -15.80
CA CYS A 5 5.71 -23.09 -16.47
C CYS A 5 5.93 -21.94 -15.47
N HIS A 6 7.11 -21.92 -14.85
CA HIS A 6 7.55 -20.79 -14.05
C HIS A 6 7.75 -19.60 -15.00
N PRO A 7 7.11 -18.43 -14.76
CA PRO A 7 7.29 -17.28 -15.62
C PRO A 7 8.75 -16.82 -15.56
N GLU A 8 9.41 -16.77 -16.72
CA GLU A 8 10.83 -16.37 -16.87
C GLU A 8 11.11 -14.93 -16.44
N LYS A 9 10.07 -14.09 -16.37
CA LYS A 9 10.13 -12.72 -15.87
C LYS A 9 9.37 -12.60 -14.57
N ARG A 10 9.98 -11.93 -13.57
CA ARG A 10 9.33 -11.55 -12.32
C ARG A 10 8.09 -10.72 -12.67
N VAL A 11 6.91 -11.31 -12.53
CA VAL A 11 5.66 -10.61 -12.79
C VAL A 11 5.47 -9.57 -11.70
N GLU A 12 5.78 -8.30 -12.00
CA GLU A 12 5.49 -7.17 -11.12
C GLU A 12 3.98 -6.92 -11.11
N ARG A 13 3.26 -7.78 -10.39
CA ARG A 13 1.83 -7.60 -10.18
C ARG A 13 1.60 -6.39 -9.27
N PRO A 14 0.69 -5.48 -9.64
CA PRO A 14 0.30 -4.40 -8.75
C PRO A 14 -0.17 -4.97 -7.40
N PRO A 15 -0.02 -4.22 -6.29
CA PRO A 15 -0.55 -4.63 -5.01
C PRO A 15 -2.06 -4.86 -5.10
N THR A 16 -2.54 -5.87 -4.37
CA THR A 16 -3.97 -6.14 -4.26
C THR A 16 -4.66 -5.08 -3.41
N GLU A 17 -6.00 -4.99 -3.46
CA GLU A 17 -6.74 -4.04 -2.62
C GLU A 17 -6.46 -4.24 -1.13
N ALA A 18 -6.34 -5.49 -0.66
CA ALA A 18 -5.98 -5.78 0.73
C ALA A 18 -4.57 -5.25 1.10
N MET A 19 -3.62 -5.27 0.15
CA MET A 19 -2.30 -4.66 0.34
C MET A 19 -2.39 -3.14 0.35
N MET A 20 -3.20 -2.55 -0.52
CA MET A 20 -3.41 -1.10 -0.57
C MET A 20 -4.09 -0.58 0.69
N ALA A 21 -5.11 -1.26 1.21
CA ALA A 21 -5.78 -0.91 2.47
C ALA A 21 -4.77 -0.85 3.63
N VAL A 22 -3.97 -1.91 3.82
CA VAL A 22 -2.92 -1.93 4.85
C VAL A 22 -1.87 -0.83 4.61
N LEU A 23 -1.48 -0.58 3.36
CA LEU A 23 -0.51 0.45 3.04
C LEU A 23 -1.05 1.86 3.37
N ARG A 24 -2.33 2.13 3.09
CA ARG A 24 -3.01 3.38 3.46
C ARG A 24 -3.02 3.55 4.98
N ASP A 25 -3.33 2.50 5.74
CA ASP A 25 -3.31 2.53 7.20
C ASP A 25 -1.91 2.83 7.76
N VAL A 26 -0.88 2.18 7.21
CA VAL A 26 0.52 2.41 7.60
C VAL A 26 0.92 3.87 7.29
N VAL A 27 0.53 4.40 6.13
CA VAL A 27 0.80 5.81 5.74
C VAL A 27 0.08 6.79 6.67
N ALA A 28 -1.17 6.51 7.04
CA ALA A 28 -1.96 7.34 7.95
C ALA A 28 -1.28 7.51 9.34
N THR A 29 -0.41 6.58 9.74
CA THR A 29 0.37 6.72 10.98
C THR A 29 1.45 7.80 10.95
N ASN A 30 1.76 8.41 9.79
CA ASN A 30 2.80 9.43 9.62
C ASN A 30 4.18 9.02 10.20
N GLY A 31 4.54 7.74 10.11
CA GLY A 31 5.79 7.20 10.67
C GLY A 31 5.69 6.68 12.11
N GLY A 32 4.51 6.78 12.74
CA GLY A 32 4.21 6.11 14.02
C GLY A 32 4.40 4.60 13.95
N GLY A 33 4.11 4.02 12.77
CA GLY A 33 4.25 2.62 12.47
C GLY A 33 3.08 1.80 13.01
N LEU A 34 2.69 0.78 12.26
CA LEU A 34 1.55 -0.07 12.55
C LEU A 34 2.03 -1.42 13.07
N SER A 35 1.30 -2.00 14.03
CA SER A 35 1.58 -3.35 14.51
C SER A 35 1.13 -4.37 13.46
N PRO A 36 1.98 -5.32 13.03
CA PRO A 36 1.59 -6.36 12.08
C PRO A 36 0.61 -7.39 12.68
N SER A 37 0.35 -7.34 13.99
CA SER A 37 -0.61 -8.24 14.65
C SER A 37 -2.00 -8.10 14.04
N GLY A 38 -2.57 -9.21 13.57
CA GLY A 38 -3.89 -9.23 12.91
C GLY A 38 -3.85 -8.99 11.40
N ILE A 39 -2.71 -8.64 10.81
CA ILE A 39 -2.56 -8.54 9.35
C ILE A 39 -2.09 -9.88 8.79
N PRO A 40 -2.70 -10.40 7.71
CA PRO A 40 -2.22 -11.61 7.06
C PRO A 40 -0.76 -11.52 6.66
N HIS A 41 0.05 -12.51 7.05
CA HIS A 41 1.49 -12.52 6.78
C HIS A 41 1.81 -12.43 5.27
N SER A 42 0.95 -12.98 4.41
CA SER A 42 1.08 -12.88 2.95
C SER A 42 0.99 -11.44 2.44
N VAL A 43 0.14 -10.61 3.05
CA VAL A 43 -0.01 -9.18 2.73
C VAL A 43 1.26 -8.43 3.11
N ILE A 44 1.75 -8.63 4.33
CA ILE A 44 3.00 -8.01 4.80
C ILE A 44 4.17 -8.42 3.90
N LYS A 45 4.33 -9.72 3.65
CA LYS A 45 5.39 -10.25 2.77
C LYS A 45 5.29 -9.65 1.37
N GLY A 46 4.08 -9.48 0.85
CA GLY A 46 3.83 -8.87 -0.45
C GLY A 46 4.21 -7.39 -0.52
N LEU A 47 3.93 -6.63 0.54
CA LEU A 47 4.30 -5.21 0.67
C LEU A 47 5.81 -5.03 0.84
N VAL A 48 6.47 -5.87 1.64
CA VAL A 48 7.92 -5.86 1.85
C VAL A 48 8.67 -6.26 0.56
N ALA A 49 8.22 -7.31 -0.13
CA ALA A 49 8.82 -7.76 -1.39
C ALA A 49 8.72 -6.74 -2.53
N ARG A 50 7.85 -5.73 -2.38
CA ARG A 50 7.66 -4.57 -3.27
C ARG A 50 8.30 -3.29 -2.73
N HIS A 51 9.01 -3.36 -1.61
CA HIS A 51 9.64 -2.21 -0.94
C HIS A 51 8.66 -1.07 -0.60
N LEU A 52 7.39 -1.38 -0.34
CA LEU A 52 6.36 -0.38 0.01
C LEU A 52 6.33 -0.11 1.52
N VAL A 53 6.73 -1.09 2.33
CA VAL A 53 6.85 -0.99 3.79
C VAL A 53 8.19 -1.57 4.25
N GLN A 54 8.61 -1.20 5.45
CA GLN A 54 9.83 -1.66 6.11
C GLN A 54 9.63 -1.74 7.62
N GLY A 55 10.52 -2.42 8.34
CA GLY A 55 10.55 -2.39 9.80
C GLY A 55 10.92 -1.00 10.34
N LYS A 56 10.41 -0.65 11.51
CA LYS A 56 10.75 0.62 12.18
C LYS A 56 12.09 0.51 12.92
N ALA A 57 12.98 1.47 12.71
CA ALA A 57 14.24 1.56 13.45
C ALA A 57 13.98 1.69 14.96
N GLY A 58 14.69 0.89 15.77
CA GLY A 58 14.52 0.84 17.22
C GLY A 58 13.23 0.17 17.71
N ASN A 59 12.32 -0.26 16.83
CA ASN A 59 11.13 -1.00 17.20
C ASN A 59 10.70 -2.00 16.11
N GLY A 60 11.31 -3.19 16.13
CA GLY A 60 11.04 -4.25 15.16
C GLY A 60 9.61 -4.80 15.17
N SER A 61 8.80 -4.47 16.19
CA SER A 61 7.39 -4.87 16.25
C SER A 61 6.46 -3.97 15.42
N ARG A 62 7.00 -2.93 14.76
CA ARG A 62 6.23 -2.01 13.93
C ARG A 62 6.73 -1.95 12.50
N ILE A 63 5.79 -1.83 11.58
CA ILE A 63 6.05 -1.58 10.17
C ILE A 63 5.73 -0.12 9.84
N VAL A 64 6.57 0.51 9.03
CA VAL A 64 6.40 1.88 8.53
C VAL A 64 6.43 1.88 7.01
N HIS A 65 5.86 2.91 6.40
CA HIS A 65 5.91 3.06 4.95
C HIS A 65 7.32 3.45 4.50
N THR A 66 7.67 3.10 3.26
CA THR A 66 8.83 3.67 2.58
C THR A 66 8.43 4.95 1.83
N LYS A 67 9.40 5.61 1.18
CA LYS A 67 9.11 6.69 0.23
C LYS A 67 8.28 6.20 -0.96
N LEU A 68 8.54 4.98 -1.43
CA LEU A 68 7.80 4.35 -2.54
C LEU A 68 6.35 4.06 -2.14
N GLY A 69 6.14 3.48 -0.94
CA GLY A 69 4.80 3.23 -0.41
C GLY A 69 3.98 4.51 -0.28
N LEU A 70 4.58 5.57 0.28
CA LEU A 70 3.92 6.87 0.40
C LEU A 70 3.54 7.46 -0.97
N LYS A 71 4.47 7.42 -1.93
CA LYS A 71 4.22 7.93 -3.29
C LYS A 71 3.06 7.17 -3.95
N LEU A 72 3.06 5.85 -3.87
CA LEU A 72 2.01 5.03 -4.48
C LEU A 72 0.61 5.36 -3.95
N VAL A 73 0.45 5.54 -2.63
CA VAL A 73 -0.83 5.93 -2.02
C VAL A 73 -1.27 7.32 -2.49
N ARG A 74 -0.33 8.27 -2.61
CA ARG A 74 -0.63 9.61 -3.14
C ARG A 74 -1.06 9.58 -4.60
N ASP A 75 -0.38 8.80 -5.43
CA ASP A 75 -0.70 8.65 -6.84
C ASP A 75 -2.07 7.97 -7.02
N GLU A 76 -2.43 7.01 -6.16
CA GLU A 76 -3.77 6.39 -6.14
C GLU A 76 -4.85 7.39 -5.71
N ALA A 77 -4.61 8.18 -4.67
CA ALA A 77 -5.54 9.22 -4.22
C ALA A 77 -5.78 10.28 -5.30
N ALA A 78 -4.73 10.70 -6.01
CA ALA A 78 -4.83 11.66 -7.10
C ALA A 78 -5.65 11.13 -8.29
N ARG A 79 -5.65 9.81 -8.53
CA ARG A 79 -6.48 9.17 -9.58
C ARG A 79 -7.94 9.01 -9.18
N THR A 80 -8.22 8.89 -7.89
CA THR A 80 -9.55 8.59 -7.36
C THR A 80 -10.32 9.84 -6.92
N THR A 81 -9.64 10.99 -6.77
CA THR A 81 -10.30 12.26 -6.48
C THR A 81 -10.86 12.85 -7.77
N PRO A 82 -12.18 12.94 -7.97
CA PRO A 82 -12.73 13.62 -9.13
C PRO A 82 -12.47 15.13 -8.99
N THR A 83 -11.74 15.70 -9.95
CA THR A 83 -11.67 17.14 -10.19
C THR A 83 -13.03 17.61 -10.69
N ASN A 84 -14.01 17.80 -9.80
CA ASN A 84 -15.27 18.44 -10.15
C ASN A 84 -15.78 19.25 -8.95
N ILE A 85 -15.21 20.44 -8.77
CA ILE A 85 -15.64 21.43 -7.77
C ILE A 85 -16.38 22.60 -8.43
N ASP A 86 -16.50 22.64 -9.76
CA ASP A 86 -17.21 23.71 -10.50
C ASP A 86 -18.74 23.52 -10.60
N SER A 87 -19.36 22.84 -9.63
CA SER A 87 -20.83 22.66 -9.62
C SER A 87 -21.37 22.47 -8.22
N LEU A 88 -21.26 23.50 -7.38
CA LEU A 88 -22.25 23.70 -6.33
C LEU A 88 -23.29 24.68 -6.87
N PRO A 89 -24.56 24.29 -7.07
CA PRO A 89 -25.61 25.29 -7.25
C PRO A 89 -25.65 26.12 -5.96
N GLU A 90 -25.47 27.44 -6.09
CA GLU A 90 -25.86 28.39 -5.05
C GLU A 90 -27.31 28.05 -4.67
N GLN A 91 -27.48 27.51 -3.47
CA GLN A 91 -28.81 27.26 -2.92
C GLN A 91 -29.45 28.62 -2.61
N PRO A 92 -30.76 28.78 -2.87
CA PRO A 92 -31.46 30.08 -2.90
C PRO A 92 -31.56 30.78 -1.55
#